data_AF-A0A922SIQ2-F1
#
_entry.id   AF-A0A922SIQ2-F1
#
_cell.length_a   1.000
_cell.length_b   1.000
_cell.length_c   1.000
_cell.angle_alpha   90.00
_cell.angle_beta   90.00
_cell.angle_gamma   90.00
#
_symmetry.space_group_name_H-M   'P 1'
#
loop_
_entity.id
_entity.type
_entity.pdbx_description
1 polymer ?
#
loop_
_entity_poly.entity_id
_entity_poly.type
_entity_poly.pdbx_seq_one_letter_code
_entity_poly.pdbx_strand_id
1 'polypeptide(L)'
;MIRYFCNQPPKDKPLDTVDYVVGIICLIIILANVIGTVYEPFGGKRKDFLSRFLVGFSIRYNWRKLVAPVARGQDPRLKRLKGIHGMRALSIGLVIMAHSILACVAFIDNPIYFEKLYKTSALKVIFNGMTIMQTFLVMSGFLLVYNSLLHAEKSKITFMTFPKYILLRWLRLTPAYAVYLGLTITWMRYLTDGPLWQEVIGNEVRDCKKYWWTNLLYINNYFDDSQCMQHTWYIATDTQLYCVGALVYVLCSTPRSRKIVLPLLFVAGLIIPGVITYMLNLDGTLIASPEAIHSLFLNEPTFNYTYRRGHTNLAGYTIGLSVGYLVYRWQKNGVDMTRFRQQMIVGFVLASFLTALPFYLIVEAPLSNMIKLLISGSRNKDGDNKETVKEENPKKMLSDSEILAIEKIVPLKTLREILSDDRKYESSRV
;
A
#
# COMPACT_ATOMS: atom_id res chain seq x y z
N MET A 1 16.22 -21.96 -14.57
CA MET A 1 17.57 -22.08 -13.97
C MET A 1 17.38 -22.07 -12.45
N ILE A 2 17.58 -23.21 -11.77
CA ILE A 2 17.45 -23.31 -10.30
C ILE A 2 18.74 -22.72 -9.69
N ARG A 3 18.64 -21.57 -9.01
CA ARG A 3 19.78 -20.98 -8.29
C ARG A 3 19.89 -21.64 -6.92
N TYR A 4 20.94 -22.43 -6.72
CA TYR A 4 21.28 -22.94 -5.39
C TYR A 4 22.05 -21.86 -4.62
N PHE A 5 21.43 -21.32 -3.56
CA PHE A 5 22.10 -20.37 -2.67
C PHE A 5 22.90 -21.12 -1.60
N CYS A 6 23.99 -21.78 -2.00
CA CYS A 6 24.93 -22.40 -1.07
C CYS A 6 26.15 -21.49 -0.89
N ASN A 7 26.02 -20.48 -0.04
CA ASN A 7 27.15 -19.62 0.33
C ASN A 7 27.67 -20.02 1.72
N GLN A 8 28.99 -20.17 1.86
CA GLN A 8 29.59 -20.15 3.19
C GLN A 8 29.34 -18.78 3.81
N PRO A 9 28.95 -18.70 5.10
CA PRO A 9 28.79 -17.41 5.76
C PRO A 9 30.11 -16.63 5.63
N PRO A 10 30.07 -15.34 5.25
CA PRO A 10 31.28 -14.53 5.12
C PRO A 10 32.02 -14.55 6.46
N LYS A 11 33.29 -14.97 6.44
CA LYS A 11 34.07 -15.27 7.64
C LYS A 11 34.26 -14.07 8.57
N ASP A 12 34.18 -12.84 8.04
CA ASP A 12 34.21 -11.61 8.82
C ASP A 12 33.30 -10.53 8.19
N LYS A 13 32.34 -10.00 8.95
CA LYS A 13 31.58 -8.79 8.61
C LYS A 13 32.13 -7.63 9.45
N PRO A 14 33.17 -6.90 9.01
CA PRO A 14 33.76 -5.84 9.83
C PRO A 14 32.73 -4.75 10.11
N LEU A 15 32.74 -4.23 11.34
CA LEU A 15 31.94 -3.08 11.71
C LEU A 15 32.46 -1.83 11.01
N ASP A 16 31.56 -1.08 10.38
CA ASP A 16 31.85 0.22 9.80
C ASP A 16 31.56 1.36 10.78
N THR A 17 32.08 2.56 10.48
CA THR A 17 31.86 3.75 11.33
C THR A 17 30.38 4.06 11.53
N VAL A 18 29.53 3.75 10.54
CA VAL A 18 28.09 4.03 10.60
C VAL A 18 27.41 3.10 11.60
N ASP A 19 27.84 1.84 11.69
CA ASP A 19 27.36 0.89 12.70
C ASP A 19 27.60 1.40 14.11
N TYR A 20 28.80 1.92 14.38
CA TYR A 20 29.15 2.50 15.69
C TYR A 20 28.30 3.73 15.99
N VAL A 21 28.12 4.63 15.02
CA VAL A 21 27.30 5.85 15.20
C VAL A 21 25.85 5.49 15.52
N VAL A 22 25.24 4.59 14.75
CA VAL A 22 23.86 4.15 14.98
C VAL A 22 23.74 3.41 16.33
N GLY A 23 24.72 2.56 16.66
CA GLY A 23 24.79 1.86 17.94
C GLY A 23 24.84 2.82 19.13
N ILE A 24 25.66 3.86 19.07
CA ILE A 24 25.76 4.90 20.10
C ILE A 24 24.44 5.66 20.23
N ILE A 25 23.78 6.03 19.12
CA ILE A 25 22.47 6.70 19.15
C ILE A 25 21.42 5.81 19.84
N CYS A 26 21.35 4.53 19.48
CA CYS A 26 20.44 3.58 20.13
C CYS A 26 20.74 3.43 21.62
N LEU A 27 22.02 3.35 22.00
CA LEU A 27 22.44 3.29 23.41
C LEU A 27 22.02 4.55 24.18
N ILE A 28 22.20 5.74 23.62
CA ILE A 28 21.75 7.00 24.23
C ILE A 28 20.25 6.99 24.45
N ILE A 29 19.45 6.53 23.49
CA ILE A 29 18.00 6.42 23.62
C ILE A 29 17.63 5.43 24.73
N ILE A 30 18.28 4.28 24.81
CA ILE A 30 18.03 3.28 25.86
C ILE A 30 18.39 3.87 27.23
N LEU A 31 19.55 4.51 27.37
CA LEU A 31 19.98 5.16 28.60
C LEU A 31 19.01 6.27 29.02
N ALA A 32 18.54 7.10 28.07
CA ALA A 32 17.53 8.12 28.35
C ALA A 32 16.21 7.50 28.87
N ASN A 33 15.79 6.36 28.31
CA ASN A 33 14.62 5.63 28.79
C ASN A 33 14.81 5.08 30.21
N VAL A 34 15.98 4.52 30.51
CA VAL A 34 16.33 4.03 31.86
C VAL A 34 16.34 5.19 32.86
N ILE A 35 17.08 6.27 32.56
CA ILE A 35 17.17 7.47 33.40
C ILE A 35 15.78 8.06 33.65
N GLY A 36 14.98 8.25 32.60
CA GLY A 36 13.63 8.78 32.71
C GLY A 36 12.71 7.91 33.58
N THR A 37 12.81 6.58 33.44
CA THR A 37 12.01 5.62 34.21
C THR A 37 12.41 5.57 35.69
N VAL A 38 13.70 5.66 35.99
CA VAL A 38 14.21 5.74 37.37
C VAL A 38 13.89 7.09 37.99
N TYR A 39 13.96 8.18 37.24
CA TYR A 39 13.68 9.54 37.73
C TYR A 39 12.19 9.75 38.06
N GLU A 40 11.27 9.17 37.30
CA GLU A 40 9.83 9.44 37.42
C GLU A 40 9.24 9.36 38.84
N PRO A 41 9.53 8.33 39.68
CA PRO A 41 8.98 8.24 41.04
C PRO A 41 9.52 9.32 41.99
N PHE A 42 10.75 9.80 41.75
CA PHE A 42 11.44 10.78 42.61
C PHE A 42 11.29 12.22 42.12
N GLY A 43 10.98 12.40 40.83
CA GLY A 43 10.75 13.69 40.17
C GLY A 43 9.45 14.35 40.59
N GLY A 44 9.39 14.82 41.84
CA GLY A 44 8.27 15.55 42.41
C GLY A 44 7.89 16.77 41.57
N LYS A 45 6.63 16.80 41.12
CA LYS A 45 5.92 17.88 40.39
C LYS A 45 6.70 18.49 39.21
N ARG A 46 6.23 18.14 38.00
CA ARG A 46 6.62 18.57 36.63
C ARG A 46 6.64 20.11 36.40
N LYS A 47 7.40 20.86 37.18
CA LYS A 47 7.41 22.34 37.15
C LYS A 47 8.41 22.88 36.12
N ASP A 48 9.58 22.27 36.01
CA ASP A 48 10.69 22.71 35.16
C ASP A 48 10.74 21.96 33.81
N PHE A 49 11.55 22.45 32.88
CA PHE A 49 11.72 21.86 31.55
C PHE A 49 12.44 20.50 31.61
N LEU A 50 13.49 20.39 32.44
CA LEU A 50 14.29 19.18 32.54
C LEU A 50 13.48 18.02 33.11
N SER A 51 12.69 18.23 34.16
CA SER A 51 11.79 17.18 34.67
C SER A 51 10.76 16.73 33.63
N ARG A 52 10.20 17.64 32.83
CA ARG A 52 9.27 17.29 31.74
C ARG A 52 9.95 16.49 30.63
N PHE A 53 11.19 16.84 30.29
CA PHE A 53 11.98 16.13 29.29
C PHE A 53 12.33 14.72 29.78
N LEU A 54 12.87 14.57 30.99
CA LEU A 54 13.24 13.27 31.57
C LEU A 54 12.02 12.34 31.75
N VAL A 55 10.91 12.84 32.28
CA VAL A 55 9.66 12.06 32.38
C VAL A 55 9.12 11.68 31.00
N GLY A 56 9.42 12.47 29.96
CA GLY A 56 9.10 12.16 28.57
C GLY A 56 9.74 10.87 28.08
N PHE A 57 10.89 10.46 28.64
CA PHE A 57 11.54 9.18 28.35
C PHE A 57 11.15 8.05 29.31
N SER A 58 10.33 8.29 30.33
CA SER A 58 9.90 7.20 31.23
C SER A 58 9.04 6.17 30.46
N ILE A 59 9.48 4.91 30.46
CA ILE A 59 8.75 3.79 29.90
C ILE A 59 7.44 3.60 30.66
N ARG A 60 7.47 3.67 32.00
CA ARG A 60 6.29 3.50 32.86
C ARG A 60 5.25 4.60 32.60
N TYR A 61 5.68 5.85 32.45
CA TYR A 61 4.80 6.97 32.14
C TYR A 61 4.17 6.82 30.75
N ASN A 62 5.00 6.54 29.74
CA ASN A 62 4.54 6.38 28.36
C ASN A 62 3.64 5.16 28.20
N TRP A 63 3.92 4.05 28.89
CA TRP A 63 3.07 2.86 28.91
C TRP A 63 1.68 3.17 29.47
N ARG A 64 1.61 3.84 30.63
CA ARG A 64 0.33 4.28 31.22
C ARG A 64 -0.45 5.21 30.29
N LYS A 65 0.24 6.03 29.50
CA LYS A 65 -0.38 6.90 28.49
C LYS A 65 -0.82 6.11 27.25
N LEU A 66 -0.07 5.09 26.84
CA LEU A 66 -0.35 4.23 25.69
C LEU A 66 -1.61 3.39 25.91
N VAL A 67 -1.74 2.78 27.11
CA VAL A 67 -2.91 1.96 27.48
C VAL A 67 -4.07 2.79 28.04
N ALA A 68 -3.90 4.11 28.18
CA ALA A 68 -4.96 4.96 28.67
C ALA A 68 -6.13 4.99 27.66
N PRO A 69 -7.39 5.01 28.15
CA PRO A 69 -8.52 5.19 27.27
C PRO A 69 -8.41 6.53 26.55
N VAL A 70 -8.80 6.56 25.26
CA VAL A 70 -8.84 7.74 24.37
C VAL A 70 -9.56 8.96 25.01
N ALA A 71 -10.33 8.74 26.07
CA ALA A 71 -11.17 9.71 26.74
C ALA A 71 -10.47 10.76 27.64
N ARG A 72 -9.16 10.66 27.90
CA ARG A 72 -8.48 11.58 28.84
C ARG A 72 -8.17 12.94 28.17
N GLY A 73 -8.95 13.97 28.51
CA GLY A 73 -8.67 15.37 28.18
C GLY A 73 -8.93 15.83 26.73
N GLN A 74 -9.54 14.98 25.90
CA GLN A 74 -9.88 15.31 24.51
C GLN A 74 -11.35 15.70 24.35
N ASP A 75 -11.63 16.52 23.33
CA ASP A 75 -12.98 16.96 22.94
C ASP A 75 -13.96 15.76 22.92
N PRO A 76 -15.15 15.85 23.56
CA PRO A 76 -16.13 14.76 23.59
C PRO A 76 -16.46 14.20 22.20
N ARG A 77 -16.36 14.99 21.14
CA ARG A 77 -16.60 14.55 19.75
C ARG A 77 -15.55 13.55 19.27
N LEU A 78 -14.29 13.67 19.70
CA LEU A 78 -13.22 12.69 19.39
C LEU A 78 -13.48 11.32 20.03
N LYS A 79 -14.18 11.28 21.19
CA LYS A 79 -14.58 10.01 21.80
C LYS A 79 -15.55 9.21 20.92
N ARG A 80 -16.30 9.88 20.03
CA ARG A 80 -17.19 9.21 19.06
C ARG A 80 -16.41 8.56 17.91
N LEU A 81 -15.14 8.90 17.73
CA LEU A 81 -14.27 8.34 16.69
C LEU A 81 -13.46 7.11 17.14
N LYS A 82 -13.76 6.53 18.31
CA LYS A 82 -13.06 5.33 18.83
C LYS A 82 -13.02 4.18 17.83
N GLY A 83 -14.09 3.99 17.04
CA GLY A 83 -14.13 2.97 15.98
C GLY A 83 -13.04 3.13 14.93
N ILE A 84 -12.65 4.36 14.60
CA ILE A 84 -11.56 4.64 13.64
C ILE A 84 -10.21 4.16 14.19
N HIS A 85 -9.98 4.27 15.49
CA HIS A 85 -8.77 3.73 16.11
C HIS A 85 -8.74 2.19 16.04
N GLY A 86 -9.89 1.53 16.22
CA GLY A 86 -10.02 0.08 16.03
C GLY A 86 -9.75 -0.34 14.59
N MET A 87 -10.34 0.35 13.60
CA MET A 87 -10.08 0.10 12.18
C MET A 87 -8.59 0.25 11.84
N ARG A 88 -7.92 1.29 12.35
CA ARG A 88 -6.48 1.49 12.15
C ARG A 88 -5.65 0.34 12.71
N ALA A 89 -5.96 -0.14 13.91
CA ALA A 89 -5.25 -1.25 14.51
C ALA A 89 -5.40 -2.53 13.67
N LEU A 90 -6.62 -2.84 13.23
CA LEU A 90 -6.90 -3.98 12.35
C LEU A 90 -6.17 -3.84 11.00
N SER A 91 -6.26 -2.67 10.34
CA SER A 91 -5.59 -2.44 9.07
C SER A 91 -4.08 -2.60 9.18
N ILE A 92 -3.44 -2.03 10.22
CA ILE A 92 -1.99 -2.17 10.42
C ILE A 92 -1.61 -3.63 10.69
N GLY A 93 -2.41 -4.37 11.46
CA GLY A 93 -2.20 -5.81 11.68
C GLY A 93 -2.23 -6.61 10.38
N LEU A 94 -3.22 -6.34 9.51
CA LEU A 94 -3.32 -6.99 8.19
C LEU A 94 -2.12 -6.65 7.29
N VAL A 95 -1.62 -5.41 7.33
CA VAL A 95 -0.46 -4.97 6.55
C VAL A 95 0.82 -5.67 7.00
N ILE A 96 1.05 -5.74 8.31
CA ILE A 96 2.21 -6.46 8.87
C ILE A 96 2.14 -7.93 8.46
N MET A 97 0.98 -8.56 8.58
CA MET A 97 0.78 -9.95 8.16
C MET A 97 1.04 -10.13 6.66
N ALA A 98 0.48 -9.27 5.81
CA ALA A 98 0.65 -9.36 4.35
C ALA A 98 2.12 -9.22 3.93
N HIS A 99 2.85 -8.23 4.46
CA HIS A 99 4.27 -8.05 4.14
C HIS A 99 5.16 -9.17 4.70
N SER A 100 4.80 -9.73 5.86
CA SER A 100 5.52 -10.88 6.42
C SER A 100 5.34 -12.12 5.54
N ILE A 101 4.10 -12.40 5.11
CA ILE A 101 3.81 -13.50 4.19
C ILE A 101 4.51 -13.29 2.85
N LEU A 102 4.49 -12.06 2.30
CA LEU A 102 5.14 -11.73 1.03
C LEU A 102 6.61 -12.13 0.99
N ALA A 103 7.37 -11.80 2.04
CA ALA A 103 8.78 -12.17 2.14
C ALA A 103 8.99 -13.70 2.19
N CYS A 104 8.07 -14.44 2.83
CA CYS A 104 8.12 -15.91 2.85
C CYS A 104 7.77 -16.54 1.50
N VAL A 105 6.81 -15.97 0.77
CA VAL A 105 6.35 -16.53 -0.51
C VAL A 105 7.23 -16.14 -1.70
N ALA A 106 8.13 -15.18 -1.54
CA ALA A 106 9.09 -14.75 -2.56
C ALA A 106 10.03 -15.86 -3.04
N PHE A 107 10.25 -16.91 -2.24
CA PHE A 107 11.19 -18.00 -2.53
C PHE A 107 10.51 -19.38 -2.56
N ILE A 108 9.31 -19.47 -3.12
CA ILE A 108 8.57 -20.75 -3.26
C ILE A 108 9.13 -21.59 -4.41
N ASP A 109 9.32 -22.89 -4.18
CA ASP A 109 9.76 -23.85 -5.20
C ASP A 109 8.69 -24.15 -6.27
N ASN A 110 7.41 -24.10 -5.90
CA ASN A 110 6.28 -24.40 -6.77
C ASN A 110 5.40 -23.16 -7.03
N PRO A 111 5.61 -22.41 -8.12
CA PRO A 111 4.81 -21.21 -8.43
C PRO A 111 3.33 -21.53 -8.71
N ILE A 112 3.03 -22.74 -9.22
CA ILE A 112 1.64 -23.17 -9.46
C ILE A 112 0.86 -23.28 -8.14
N TYR A 113 1.53 -23.67 -7.05
CA TYR A 113 0.89 -23.67 -5.73
C TYR A 113 0.48 -22.25 -5.33
N PHE A 114 1.36 -21.28 -5.55
CA PHE A 114 1.07 -19.88 -5.27
C PHE A 114 -0.10 -19.34 -6.11
N GLU A 115 -0.15 -19.65 -7.40
CA GLU A 115 -1.29 -19.29 -8.26
C GLU A 115 -2.62 -19.89 -7.77
N LYS A 116 -2.59 -21.12 -7.25
CA LYS A 116 -3.79 -21.76 -6.66
C LYS A 116 -4.26 -21.05 -5.39
N LEU A 117 -3.40 -20.33 -4.67
CA LEU A 117 -3.78 -19.56 -3.48
C LEU A 117 -4.78 -18.44 -3.82
N TYR A 118 -4.75 -17.89 -5.04
CA TYR A 118 -5.75 -16.91 -5.50
C TYR A 118 -7.17 -17.46 -5.53
N LYS A 119 -7.34 -18.79 -5.63
CA LYS A 119 -8.66 -19.45 -5.58
C LYS A 119 -9.21 -19.54 -4.15
N THR A 120 -8.36 -19.35 -3.14
CA THR A 120 -8.76 -19.44 -1.73
C THR A 120 -9.41 -18.14 -1.28
N SER A 121 -10.70 -18.18 -0.95
CA SER A 121 -11.49 -16.98 -0.59
C SER A 121 -10.90 -16.17 0.57
N ALA A 122 -10.28 -16.81 1.56
CA ALA A 122 -9.65 -16.12 2.68
C ALA A 122 -8.42 -15.29 2.25
N LEU A 123 -7.65 -15.77 1.28
CA LEU A 123 -6.43 -15.10 0.80
C LEU A 123 -6.73 -14.00 -0.21
N LYS A 124 -7.90 -14.02 -0.88
CA LYS A 124 -8.35 -12.92 -1.75
C LYS A 124 -8.35 -11.56 -1.04
N VAL A 125 -8.65 -11.52 0.27
CA VAL A 125 -8.60 -10.29 1.07
C VAL A 125 -7.17 -9.77 1.24
N ILE A 126 -6.21 -10.67 1.45
CA ILE A 126 -4.79 -10.33 1.62
C ILE A 126 -4.19 -9.87 0.29
N PHE A 127 -4.53 -10.54 -0.82
CA PHE A 127 -4.10 -10.14 -2.16
C PHE A 127 -4.70 -8.79 -2.59
N ASN A 128 -5.86 -8.41 -2.05
CA ASN A 128 -6.43 -7.07 -2.24
C ASN A 128 -5.86 -6.04 -1.26
N GLY A 129 -4.53 -5.99 -1.13
CA GLY A 129 -3.83 -5.04 -0.25
C GLY A 129 -4.13 -3.58 -0.58
N MET A 130 -4.50 -3.28 -1.84
CA MET A 130 -4.86 -1.92 -2.27
C MET A 130 -6.06 -1.38 -1.48
N THR A 131 -7.06 -2.21 -1.21
CA THR A 131 -8.25 -1.80 -0.43
C THR A 131 -7.87 -1.40 1.00
N ILE A 132 -6.93 -2.12 1.62
CA ILE A 132 -6.44 -1.83 2.97
C ILE A 132 -5.72 -0.47 2.97
N MET A 133 -4.88 -0.22 1.96
CA MET A 133 -4.17 1.05 1.79
C MET A 133 -5.11 2.22 1.54
N GLN A 134 -6.09 2.08 0.65
CA GLN A 134 -7.10 3.11 0.39
C GLN A 134 -7.88 3.46 1.66
N THR A 135 -8.25 2.45 2.47
CA THR A 135 -8.93 2.67 3.75
C THR A 135 -8.05 3.53 4.69
N PHE A 136 -6.75 3.27 4.75
CA PHE A 136 -5.81 4.06 5.54
C PHE A 136 -5.74 5.52 5.06
N LEU A 137 -5.63 5.75 3.75
CA LEU A 137 -5.57 7.08 3.15
C LEU A 137 -6.88 7.88 3.34
N VAL A 138 -8.04 7.24 3.19
CA VAL A 138 -9.36 7.83 3.51
C VAL A 138 -9.40 8.28 4.98
N MET A 139 -8.99 7.40 5.90
CA MET A 139 -8.93 7.74 7.33
C MET A 139 -7.95 8.86 7.65
N SER A 140 -6.85 8.96 6.91
CA SER A 140 -5.85 10.01 7.07
C SER A 140 -6.40 11.38 6.66
N GLY A 141 -6.98 11.49 5.46
CA GLY A 141 -7.62 12.71 4.98
C GLY A 141 -8.77 13.15 5.87
N PHE A 142 -9.61 12.20 6.33
CA PHE A 142 -10.68 12.46 7.29
C PHE A 142 -10.15 13.09 8.58
N LEU A 143 -9.15 12.48 9.22
CA LEU A 143 -8.60 12.99 10.47
C LEU A 143 -7.86 14.30 10.31
N LEU A 144 -7.19 14.55 9.18
CA LEU A 144 -6.54 15.82 8.90
C LEU A 144 -7.56 16.96 8.98
N VAL A 145 -8.62 16.89 8.18
CA VAL A 145 -9.62 17.97 8.12
C VAL A 145 -10.39 18.07 9.42
N TYR A 146 -10.82 16.94 9.98
CA TYR A 146 -11.63 16.92 11.20
C TYR A 146 -10.88 17.53 12.39
N ASN A 147 -9.63 17.12 12.64
CA ASN A 147 -8.82 17.69 13.71
C ASN A 147 -8.47 19.16 13.45
N SER A 148 -8.23 19.53 12.19
CA SER A 148 -7.94 20.92 11.82
C SER A 148 -9.13 21.83 12.08
N LEU A 149 -10.36 21.38 11.78
CA LEU A 149 -11.59 22.12 12.09
C LEU A 149 -11.80 22.30 13.59
N LEU A 150 -11.56 21.25 14.39
CA LEU A 150 -11.57 21.37 15.86
C LEU A 150 -10.52 22.36 16.38
N HIS A 151 -9.34 22.40 15.76
CA HIS A 151 -8.29 23.35 16.10
C HIS A 151 -8.66 24.79 15.71
N ALA A 152 -9.36 24.97 14.59
CA ALA A 152 -9.84 26.26 14.10
C ALA A 152 -10.90 26.90 15.01
N GLU A 153 -11.62 26.12 15.81
CA GLU A 153 -12.53 26.66 16.83
C GLU A 153 -11.77 27.38 17.95
N LYS A 154 -10.52 27.00 18.20
CA LYS A 154 -9.70 27.54 19.30
C LYS A 154 -8.64 28.53 18.85
N SER A 155 -8.28 28.53 17.57
CA SER A 155 -7.18 29.31 17.02
C SER A 155 -7.47 29.76 15.60
N LYS A 156 -7.01 30.97 15.25
CA LYS A 156 -7.18 31.49 13.89
C LYS A 156 -6.31 30.70 12.92
N ILE A 157 -6.89 30.31 11.79
CA ILE A 157 -6.15 29.68 10.69
C ILE A 157 -5.47 30.79 9.89
N THR A 158 -4.15 30.68 9.75
CA THR A 158 -3.32 31.60 8.96
C THR A 158 -2.53 30.79 7.92
N PHE A 159 -1.90 31.46 6.96
CA PHE A 159 -1.03 30.76 6.01
C PHE A 159 0.11 29.99 6.72
N MET A 160 0.59 30.50 7.86
CA MET A 160 1.60 29.83 8.70
C MET A 160 1.11 28.53 9.35
N THR A 161 -0.20 28.25 9.33
CA THR A 161 -0.75 26.96 9.77
C THR A 161 -0.26 25.81 8.87
N PHE A 162 -0.06 26.06 7.57
CA PHE A 162 0.41 25.05 6.61
C PHE A 162 1.80 24.47 6.97
N PRO A 163 2.89 25.28 7.02
CA PRO A 163 4.21 24.75 7.36
C PRO A 163 4.25 24.17 8.79
N LYS A 164 3.47 24.74 9.72
CA LYS A 164 3.35 24.20 11.08
C LYS A 164 2.77 22.77 11.09
N TYR A 165 1.74 22.49 10.30
CA TYR A 165 1.16 21.15 10.22
C TYR A 165 2.14 20.12 9.64
N ILE A 166 2.91 20.51 8.63
CA ILE A 166 3.94 19.64 8.03
C ILE A 166 5.03 19.36 9.05
N LEU A 167 5.58 20.41 9.70
CA LEU A 167 6.64 20.26 10.68
C LEU A 167 6.23 19.39 11.87
N LEU A 168 5.04 19.61 12.44
CA LEU A 168 4.53 18.82 13.55
C LEU A 168 4.33 17.34 13.18
N ARG A 169 3.92 17.05 11.94
CA ARG A 169 3.79 15.68 11.46
C ARG A 169 5.14 15.04 11.22
N TRP A 170 6.09 15.78 10.63
CA TRP A 170 7.46 15.32 10.43
C TRP A 170 8.15 15.01 11.77
N LEU A 171 8.08 15.91 12.76
CA LEU A 171 8.61 15.70 14.11
C LEU A 171 7.95 14.53 14.85
N ARG A 172 6.71 14.17 14.49
CA ARG A 172 6.00 13.02 15.07
C ARG A 172 6.44 11.68 14.49
N LEU A 173 6.66 11.62 13.17
CA LEU A 173 6.91 10.35 12.46
C LEU A 173 8.40 10.08 12.27
N THR A 174 9.15 11.09 11.86
CA THR A 174 10.54 10.94 11.41
C THR A 174 11.50 10.42 12.48
N PRO A 175 11.41 10.76 13.78
CA PRO A 175 12.37 10.24 14.76
C PRO A 175 12.38 8.71 14.87
N ALA A 176 11.20 8.09 15.01
CA ALA A 176 11.10 6.63 15.06
C ALA A 176 11.48 6.01 13.72
N TYR A 177 11.10 6.65 12.62
CA TYR A 177 11.39 6.19 11.28
C TYR A 177 12.89 6.20 10.94
N ALA A 178 13.61 7.26 11.37
CA ALA A 178 15.04 7.41 11.18
C ALA A 178 15.86 6.39 11.99
N VAL A 179 15.42 6.06 13.22
CA VAL A 179 16.06 4.99 14.00
C VAL A 179 15.94 3.66 13.28
N TYR A 180 14.75 3.32 12.78
CA TYR A 180 14.53 2.08 12.05
C TYR A 180 15.33 2.03 10.74
N LEU A 181 15.33 3.11 9.95
CA LEU A 181 16.18 3.25 8.76
C LEU A 181 17.68 3.08 9.09
N GLY A 182 18.14 3.69 10.19
CA GLY A 182 19.51 3.55 10.68
C GLY A 182 19.85 2.08 10.96
N LEU A 183 18.99 1.37 11.69
CA LEU A 183 19.13 -0.06 11.96
C LEU A 183 19.12 -0.90 10.67
N THR A 184 18.27 -0.55 9.69
CA THR A 184 18.25 -1.22 8.37
C THR A 184 19.56 -1.06 7.62
N ILE A 185 20.19 0.12 7.67
CA ILE A 185 21.45 0.39 6.97
C ILE A 185 22.65 -0.35 7.60
N THR A 186 22.57 -0.67 8.89
CA THR A 186 23.72 -1.08 9.71
C THR A 186 23.52 -2.46 10.34
N TRP A 187 22.66 -2.56 11.35
CA TRP A 187 22.53 -3.73 12.21
C TRP A 187 21.79 -4.91 11.55
N MET A 188 20.89 -4.68 10.60
CA MET A 188 20.10 -5.75 9.96
C MET A 188 20.97 -6.83 9.28
N ARG A 189 22.14 -6.48 8.74
CA ARG A 189 23.04 -7.47 8.11
C ARG A 189 23.66 -8.47 9.09
N TYR A 190 23.58 -8.22 10.40
CA TYR A 190 24.19 -9.05 11.45
C TYR A 190 23.18 -9.93 12.20
N LEU A 191 21.87 -9.78 11.95
CA LEU A 191 20.85 -10.52 12.70
C LEU A 191 20.85 -12.02 12.40
N THR A 192 21.12 -12.40 11.15
CA THR A 192 21.08 -13.80 10.68
C THR A 192 22.09 -14.01 9.54
N ASP A 193 22.61 -15.24 9.42
CA ASP A 193 23.61 -15.63 8.40
C ASP A 193 23.06 -16.64 7.37
N GLY A 194 21.83 -16.45 6.91
CA GLY A 194 21.20 -17.30 5.90
C GLY A 194 21.46 -16.82 4.46
N PRO A 195 21.50 -17.73 3.46
CA PRO A 195 21.62 -17.35 2.05
C PRO A 195 20.50 -16.42 1.59
N LEU A 196 19.24 -16.75 1.94
CA LEU A 196 18.08 -15.90 1.66
C LEU A 196 18.14 -14.54 2.38
N TRP A 197 18.80 -14.49 3.55
CA TRP A 197 19.00 -13.23 4.27
C TRP A 197 19.90 -12.28 3.48
N GLN A 198 20.97 -12.78 2.86
CA GLN A 198 21.83 -11.95 2.03
C GLN A 198 21.14 -11.49 0.74
N GLU A 199 20.32 -12.35 0.13
CA GLU A 199 19.54 -11.98 -1.06
C GLU A 199 18.47 -10.93 -0.77
N VAL A 200 17.77 -11.00 0.36
CA VAL A 200 16.72 -10.01 0.70
C VAL A 200 17.33 -8.80 1.41
N ILE A 201 17.88 -9.03 2.60
CA ILE A 201 18.33 -7.97 3.51
C ILE A 201 19.67 -7.39 3.04
N GLY A 202 20.56 -8.20 2.47
CA GLY A 202 21.81 -7.71 1.90
C GLY A 202 21.56 -6.72 0.75
N ASN A 203 20.56 -6.97 -0.10
CA ASN A 203 20.16 -6.05 -1.17
C ASN A 203 19.51 -4.79 -0.59
N GLU A 204 18.58 -4.94 0.35
CA GLU A 204 17.93 -3.81 1.04
C GLU A 204 18.95 -2.88 1.72
N VAL A 205 19.95 -3.43 2.43
CA VAL A 205 21.02 -2.68 3.10
C VAL A 205 21.82 -1.86 2.09
N ARG A 206 22.22 -2.45 0.96
CA ARG A 206 23.01 -1.76 -0.08
C ARG A 206 22.23 -0.61 -0.69
N ASP A 207 20.96 -0.84 -1.00
CA ASP A 207 20.08 0.19 -1.54
C ASP A 207 19.83 1.30 -0.53
N CYS A 208 19.62 0.96 0.76
CA CYS A 208 19.44 1.95 1.80
C CYS A 208 20.69 2.80 2.04
N LYS A 209 21.91 2.25 1.92
CA LYS A 209 23.14 3.05 1.97
C LYS A 209 23.17 4.14 0.88
N LYS A 210 22.59 3.88 -0.28
CA LYS A 210 22.53 4.85 -1.40
C LYS A 210 21.33 5.81 -1.31
N TYR A 211 20.15 5.31 -0.89
CA TYR A 211 18.87 6.04 -0.99
C TYR A 211 18.24 6.41 0.36
N TRP A 212 18.95 6.31 1.49
CA TRP A 212 18.42 6.65 2.82
C TRP A 212 17.73 8.02 2.90
N TRP A 213 18.27 9.03 2.22
CA TRP A 213 17.75 10.40 2.23
C TRP A 213 16.35 10.50 1.61
N THR A 214 16.02 9.64 0.65
CA THR A 214 14.70 9.59 0.00
C THR A 214 13.59 9.20 0.98
N ASN A 215 13.92 8.32 1.93
CA ASN A 215 13.02 7.89 3.00
C ASN A 215 12.76 9.04 3.99
N LEU A 216 13.79 9.78 4.40
CA LEU A 216 13.62 10.91 5.33
C LEU A 216 12.86 12.10 4.72
N LEU A 217 12.94 12.27 3.40
CA LEU A 217 12.17 13.25 2.65
C LEU A 217 10.78 12.75 2.24
N TYR A 218 10.43 11.50 2.53
CA TYR A 218 9.15 10.89 2.14
C TYR A 218 8.89 10.94 0.62
N ILE A 219 9.93 10.69 -0.18
CA ILE A 219 9.87 10.60 -1.65
C ILE A 219 10.36 9.25 -2.17
N ASN A 220 10.64 8.27 -1.29
CA ASN A 220 11.11 6.94 -1.68
C ASN A 220 10.13 6.19 -2.59
N ASN A 221 8.83 6.50 -2.52
CA ASN A 221 7.82 5.95 -3.45
C ASN A 221 7.97 6.47 -4.90
N TYR A 222 8.91 7.40 -5.17
CA TYR A 222 9.24 7.82 -6.52
C TYR A 222 10.51 7.23 -7.13
N PHE A 223 11.27 6.46 -6.35
CA PHE A 223 12.52 5.85 -6.78
C PHE A 223 12.29 4.38 -7.08
N ASP A 224 12.40 4.01 -8.36
CA ASP A 224 11.99 2.69 -8.82
C ASP A 224 13.10 1.65 -8.71
N ASP A 225 14.35 2.08 -8.79
CA ASP A 225 15.53 1.23 -8.75
C ASP A 225 16.03 0.97 -7.30
N SER A 226 15.14 1.03 -6.30
CA SER A 226 15.53 0.85 -4.90
C SER A 226 14.54 -0.01 -4.11
N GLN A 227 15.07 -1.02 -3.42
CA GLN A 227 14.34 -1.85 -2.46
C GLN A 227 14.43 -1.30 -1.03
N CYS A 228 15.01 -0.12 -0.81
CA CYS A 228 15.24 0.40 0.53
C CYS A 228 13.92 0.64 1.28
N MET A 229 13.67 -0.18 2.30
CA MET A 229 12.48 -0.13 3.14
C MET A 229 11.19 -0.11 2.33
N GLN A 230 11.08 -0.95 1.30
CA GLN A 230 9.99 -0.85 0.32
C GLN A 230 8.59 -0.78 0.95
N HIS A 231 8.35 -1.48 2.06
CA HIS A 231 7.08 -1.47 2.81
C HIS A 231 6.64 -0.08 3.32
N THR A 232 7.49 0.94 3.30
CA THR A 232 7.21 2.30 3.82
C THR A 232 6.65 3.24 2.76
N TRP A 233 6.50 2.78 1.51
CA TRP A 233 5.97 3.56 0.40
C TRP A 233 4.66 4.28 0.76
N TYR A 234 3.80 3.65 1.57
CA TYR A 234 2.50 4.22 1.96
C TYR A 234 2.67 5.41 2.91
N ILE A 235 3.74 5.45 3.71
CA ILE A 235 4.06 6.58 4.61
C ILE A 235 4.47 7.80 3.77
N ALA A 236 5.22 7.57 2.69
CA ALA A 236 5.57 8.62 1.74
C ALA A 236 4.33 9.15 1.01
N THR A 237 3.50 8.25 0.47
CA THR A 237 2.22 8.60 -0.17
C THR A 237 1.30 9.36 0.78
N ASP A 238 1.10 8.89 2.01
CA ASP A 238 0.30 9.58 3.02
C ASP A 238 0.88 10.96 3.34
N THR A 239 2.20 11.12 3.33
CA THR A 239 2.84 12.42 3.58
C THR A 239 2.64 13.42 2.46
N GLN A 240 2.78 12.98 1.22
CA GLN A 240 2.53 13.81 0.04
C GLN A 240 1.07 14.25 0.02
N LEU A 241 0.14 13.31 0.24
CA LEU A 241 -1.29 13.60 0.30
C LEU A 241 -1.67 14.45 1.51
N TYR A 242 -0.98 14.30 2.64
CA TYR A 242 -1.13 15.18 3.80
C TYR A 242 -0.74 16.62 3.47
N CYS A 243 0.36 16.84 2.74
CA CYS A 243 0.76 18.16 2.27
C CYS A 243 -0.32 18.75 1.34
N VAL A 244 -0.81 17.98 0.36
CA VAL A 244 -1.89 18.42 -0.55
C VAL A 244 -3.16 18.76 0.25
N GLY A 245 -3.59 17.88 1.16
CA GLY A 245 -4.77 18.09 1.99
C GLY A 245 -4.65 19.29 2.93
N ALA A 246 -3.48 19.51 3.52
CA ALA A 246 -3.23 20.64 4.41
C ALA A 246 -3.23 21.96 3.62
N LEU A 247 -2.66 21.95 2.41
CA LEU A 247 -2.70 23.09 1.49
C LEU A 247 -4.14 23.41 1.09
N VAL A 248 -4.91 22.41 0.67
CA VAL A 248 -6.32 22.56 0.33
C VAL A 248 -7.12 23.08 1.52
N TYR A 249 -6.86 22.59 2.73
CA TYR A 249 -7.52 23.07 3.94
C TYR A 249 -7.25 24.56 4.20
N VAL A 250 -6.00 25.02 4.06
CA VAL A 250 -5.60 26.40 4.32
C VAL A 250 -6.09 27.34 3.21
N LEU A 251 -5.94 26.97 1.94
CA LEU A 251 -6.34 27.79 0.79
C LEU A 251 -7.86 27.81 0.59
N CYS A 252 -8.53 26.68 0.78
CA CYS A 252 -9.98 26.56 0.60
C CYS A 252 -10.72 26.81 1.92
N SER A 253 -10.58 28.01 2.47
CA SER A 253 -11.21 28.38 3.74
C SER A 253 -12.73 28.57 3.63
N THR A 254 -13.25 28.90 2.44
CA THR A 254 -14.69 29.17 2.23
C THR A 254 -15.46 27.92 1.78
N PRO A 255 -16.76 27.80 2.10
CA PRO A 255 -17.59 26.70 1.61
C PRO A 255 -17.69 26.64 0.08
N ARG A 256 -17.61 27.78 -0.62
CA ARG A 256 -17.68 27.84 -2.08
C ARG A 256 -16.43 27.23 -2.72
N SER A 257 -15.23 27.59 -2.27
CA SER A 257 -14.00 27.03 -2.82
C SER A 257 -13.91 25.52 -2.58
N ARG A 258 -14.33 25.04 -1.40
CA ARG A 258 -14.36 23.59 -1.09
C ARG A 258 -15.27 22.80 -2.03
N LYS A 259 -16.45 23.35 -2.38
CA LYS A 259 -17.40 22.71 -3.32
C LYS A 259 -16.86 22.60 -4.74
N ILE A 260 -15.85 23.39 -5.10
CA ILE A 260 -15.21 23.37 -6.42
C ILE A 260 -13.95 22.48 -6.37
N VAL A 261 -13.05 22.74 -5.41
CA VAL A 261 -11.73 22.09 -5.36
C VAL A 261 -11.82 20.60 -4.99
N LEU A 262 -12.70 20.20 -4.06
CA LEU A 262 -12.79 18.78 -3.66
C LEU A 262 -13.28 17.89 -4.81
N PRO A 263 -14.35 18.22 -5.56
CA PRO A 263 -14.72 17.45 -6.74
C PRO A 263 -13.64 17.44 -7.83
N LEU A 264 -12.95 18.56 -8.07
CA LEU A 264 -11.87 18.62 -9.05
C LEU A 264 -10.71 17.69 -8.68
N LEU A 265 -10.28 17.68 -7.42
CA LEU A 265 -9.23 16.76 -6.94
C LEU A 265 -9.67 15.30 -7.00
N PHE A 266 -10.94 15.03 -6.73
CA PHE A 266 -11.49 13.69 -6.84
C PHE A 266 -11.48 13.20 -8.29
N VAL A 267 -11.99 14.00 -9.23
CA VAL A 267 -11.98 13.70 -10.66
C VAL A 267 -10.54 13.55 -11.18
N ALA A 268 -9.63 14.45 -10.79
CA ALA A 268 -8.21 14.32 -11.11
C ALA A 268 -7.63 12.99 -10.58
N GLY A 269 -7.96 12.62 -9.34
CA GLY A 269 -7.53 11.36 -8.74
C GLY A 269 -8.10 10.10 -9.40
N LEU A 270 -9.18 10.20 -10.18
CA LEU A 270 -9.71 9.10 -11.00
C LEU A 270 -9.07 9.07 -12.40
N ILE A 271 -8.92 10.24 -13.01
CA ILE A 271 -8.38 10.37 -14.38
C ILE A 271 -6.89 10.05 -14.41
N ILE A 272 -6.10 10.54 -13.44
CA ILE A 272 -4.64 10.39 -13.45
C ILE A 272 -4.21 8.92 -13.50
N PRO A 273 -4.68 8.01 -12.62
CA PRO A 273 -4.38 6.58 -12.74
C PRO A 273 -4.79 6.00 -14.08
N GLY A 274 -5.98 6.33 -14.59
CA GLY A 274 -6.47 5.82 -15.87
C GLY A 274 -5.61 6.24 -17.06
N VAL A 275 -5.18 7.51 -17.08
CA VAL A 275 -4.27 8.05 -18.11
C VAL A 275 -2.91 7.39 -18.02
N ILE A 276 -2.34 7.22 -16.82
CA ILE A 276 -1.04 6.56 -16.63
C ILE A 276 -1.11 5.11 -17.08
N THR A 277 -2.15 4.37 -16.66
CA THR A 277 -2.35 2.97 -17.05
C THR A 277 -2.49 2.84 -18.58
N TYR A 278 -3.23 3.73 -19.23
CA TYR A 278 -3.38 3.72 -20.69
C TYR A 278 -2.07 4.06 -21.41
N MET A 279 -1.40 5.14 -21.01
CA MET A 279 -0.19 5.64 -21.68
C MET A 279 1.00 4.69 -21.56
N LEU A 280 1.12 4.00 -20.42
CA LEU A 280 2.21 3.08 -20.14
C LEU A 280 1.83 1.61 -20.41
N ASN A 281 0.64 1.35 -20.97
CA ASN A 281 0.11 0.01 -21.25
C ASN A 281 0.24 -0.94 -20.03
N LEU A 282 -0.22 -0.46 -18.87
CA LEU A 282 -0.16 -1.19 -17.60
C LEU A 282 -1.42 -2.03 -17.38
N ASP A 283 -1.33 -2.97 -16.45
CA ASP A 283 -2.51 -3.71 -16.01
C ASP A 283 -3.47 -2.79 -15.22
N GLY A 284 -4.77 -3.02 -15.41
CA GLY A 284 -5.82 -2.26 -14.70
C GLY A 284 -5.87 -2.54 -13.19
N THR A 285 -5.20 -3.59 -12.74
CA THR A 285 -5.04 -3.97 -11.33
C THR A 285 -3.64 -4.52 -11.11
N LEU A 286 -3.12 -4.40 -9.88
CA LEU A 286 -1.85 -5.04 -9.54
C LEU A 286 -2.05 -6.57 -9.55
N ILE A 287 -1.37 -7.24 -10.48
CA ILE A 287 -1.29 -8.70 -10.53
C ILE A 287 -0.03 -9.09 -9.78
N ALA A 288 -0.17 -9.83 -8.68
CA ALA A 288 0.99 -10.37 -7.97
C ALA A 288 1.37 -11.72 -8.58
N SER A 289 2.02 -11.68 -9.74
CA SER A 289 2.58 -12.87 -10.37
C SER A 289 3.72 -13.46 -9.52
N PRO A 290 4.06 -14.74 -9.69
CA PRO A 290 5.22 -15.34 -9.04
C PRO A 290 6.51 -14.52 -9.28
N GLU A 291 6.71 -13.99 -10.48
CA GLU A 291 7.86 -13.15 -10.84
C GLU A 291 7.85 -11.79 -10.12
N ALA A 292 6.68 -11.15 -10.04
CA ALA A 292 6.53 -9.89 -9.31
C ALA A 292 6.86 -10.11 -7.83
N ILE A 293 6.38 -11.18 -7.22
CA ILE A 293 6.62 -11.47 -5.81
C ILE A 293 8.07 -11.89 -5.53
N HIS A 294 8.68 -12.68 -6.41
CA HIS A 294 10.09 -13.05 -6.30
C HIS A 294 11.02 -11.82 -6.34
N SER A 295 10.69 -10.83 -7.17
CA SER A 295 11.41 -9.54 -7.20
C SER A 295 10.93 -8.53 -6.13
N LEU A 296 10.05 -8.96 -5.22
CA LEU A 296 9.38 -8.12 -4.22
C LEU A 296 8.73 -6.87 -4.85
N PHE A 297 8.17 -6.98 -6.06
CA PHE A 297 7.55 -5.92 -6.86
C PHE A 297 8.51 -4.84 -7.38
N LEU A 298 9.83 -5.00 -7.24
CA LEU A 298 10.80 -4.04 -7.76
C LEU A 298 10.65 -3.84 -9.27
N ASN A 299 10.49 -4.94 -10.00
CA ASN A 299 10.41 -4.94 -11.46
C ASN A 299 8.97 -4.83 -11.99
N GLU A 300 7.98 -4.58 -11.12
CA GLU A 300 6.56 -4.57 -11.50
C GLU A 300 6.10 -3.15 -11.84
N PRO A 301 5.90 -2.80 -13.12
CA PRO A 301 5.60 -1.42 -13.53
C PRO A 301 4.26 -0.94 -12.95
N THR A 302 3.26 -1.81 -12.84
CA THR A 302 1.95 -1.46 -12.27
C THR A 302 2.08 -1.05 -10.81
N PHE A 303 2.95 -1.73 -10.05
CA PHE A 303 3.27 -1.37 -8.68
C PHE A 303 3.97 -0.01 -8.62
N ASN A 304 4.98 0.18 -9.48
CA ASN A 304 5.84 1.35 -9.47
C ASN A 304 5.09 2.63 -9.89
N TYR A 305 4.27 2.60 -10.94
CA TYR A 305 3.64 3.80 -11.51
C TYR A 305 2.23 4.06 -10.99
N THR A 306 1.44 3.01 -10.73
CA THR A 306 0.02 3.17 -10.36
C THR A 306 -0.22 2.92 -8.88
N TYR A 307 0.38 1.87 -8.31
CA TYR A 307 0.07 1.46 -6.95
C TYR A 307 0.65 2.39 -5.88
N ARG A 308 1.96 2.67 -5.93
CA ARG A 308 2.66 3.32 -4.82
C ARG A 308 2.75 4.84 -4.89
N ARG A 309 2.40 5.49 -6.00
CA ARG A 309 2.56 6.94 -6.18
C ARG A 309 1.52 7.74 -5.40
N GLY A 310 1.91 8.91 -4.90
CA GLY A 310 0.98 9.78 -4.18
C GLY A 310 -0.19 10.27 -5.02
N HIS A 311 0.08 10.69 -6.25
CA HIS A 311 -0.92 11.32 -7.14
C HIS A 311 -1.98 10.33 -7.65
N THR A 312 -1.65 9.05 -7.79
CA THR A 312 -2.62 8.01 -8.19
C THR A 312 -3.56 7.61 -7.06
N ASN A 313 -3.18 7.91 -5.82
CA ASN A 313 -3.96 7.62 -4.62
C ASN A 313 -4.81 8.82 -4.14
N LEU A 314 -4.92 9.88 -4.95
CA LEU A 314 -5.57 11.13 -4.59
C LEU A 314 -7.09 11.00 -4.39
N ALA A 315 -7.76 10.13 -5.15
CA ALA A 315 -9.23 9.97 -5.09
C ALA A 315 -9.70 9.53 -3.71
N GLY A 316 -9.13 8.43 -3.18
CA GLY A 316 -9.46 7.91 -1.84
C GLY A 316 -9.18 8.93 -0.74
N TYR A 317 -8.03 9.60 -0.81
CA TYR A 317 -7.69 10.65 0.15
C TYR A 317 -8.68 11.83 0.12
N THR A 318 -9.13 12.24 -1.07
CA THR A 318 -10.09 13.33 -1.26
C THR A 318 -11.49 12.96 -0.75
N ILE A 319 -11.90 11.70 -0.86
CA ILE A 319 -13.10 11.19 -0.19
C ILE A 319 -12.97 11.40 1.32
N GLY A 320 -11.82 11.03 1.90
CA GLY A 320 -11.52 11.26 3.31
C GLY A 320 -11.69 12.72 3.73
N LEU A 321 -11.08 13.66 2.99
CA LEU A 321 -11.22 15.10 3.22
C LEU A 321 -12.69 15.55 3.23
N SER A 322 -13.45 15.09 2.22
CA SER A 322 -14.86 15.45 2.02
C SER A 322 -15.75 14.94 3.15
N VAL A 323 -15.59 13.68 3.54
CA VAL A 323 -16.30 13.07 4.67
C VAL A 323 -15.95 13.79 5.98
N GLY A 324 -14.69 14.21 6.17
CA GLY A 324 -14.26 14.98 7.33
C GLY A 324 -15.03 16.30 7.49
N TYR A 325 -15.18 17.06 6.41
CA TYR A 325 -15.99 18.28 6.40
C TYR A 325 -17.47 18.00 6.67
N LEU A 326 -18.03 16.95 6.05
CA LEU A 326 -19.44 16.60 6.18
C LEU A 326 -19.79 16.20 7.61
N VAL A 327 -19.01 15.30 8.21
CA VAL A 327 -19.20 14.83 9.60
C VAL A 327 -19.06 15.98 10.59
N TYR A 328 -18.05 16.84 10.42
CA TYR A 328 -17.90 18.01 11.29
C TYR A 328 -19.11 18.96 11.18
N ARG A 329 -19.62 19.21 9.97
CA ARG A 329 -20.80 20.05 9.75
C ARG A 329 -22.06 19.46 10.38
N TRP A 330 -22.30 18.15 10.22
CA TRP A 330 -23.44 17.48 10.85
C TRP A 330 -23.38 17.54 12.37
N GLN A 331 -22.19 17.35 12.96
CA GLN A 331 -22.01 17.49 14.40
C GLN A 331 -22.24 18.92 14.88
N LYS A 332 -21.74 19.92 14.15
CA LYS A 332 -21.94 21.34 14.49
C LYS A 332 -23.42 21.75 14.40
N ASN A 333 -24.15 21.19 13.44
CA ASN A 333 -25.56 21.48 13.22
C ASN A 333 -26.51 20.64 14.11
N GLY A 334 -25.98 19.78 14.99
CA GLY A 334 -26.80 18.95 15.87
C GLY A 334 -27.65 17.91 15.14
N VAL A 335 -27.25 17.48 13.94
CA VAL A 335 -28.00 16.50 13.16
C VAL A 335 -27.95 15.14 13.85
N ASP A 336 -29.12 14.62 14.22
CA ASP A 336 -29.26 13.30 14.83
C ASP A 336 -29.25 12.20 13.76
N MET A 337 -28.07 11.60 13.57
CA MET A 337 -27.86 10.51 12.61
C MET A 337 -28.51 9.18 13.03
N THR A 338 -29.01 9.05 14.27
CA THR A 338 -29.63 7.79 14.73
C THR A 338 -30.90 7.46 13.96
N ARG A 339 -31.66 8.50 13.56
CA ARG A 339 -32.87 8.38 12.73
C ARG A 339 -32.59 7.79 11.35
N PHE A 340 -31.40 8.08 10.81
CA PHE A 340 -30.98 7.63 9.48
C PHE A 340 -30.19 6.31 9.53
N ARG A 341 -30.01 5.69 10.69
CA ARG A 341 -29.14 4.51 10.85
C ARG A 341 -29.53 3.36 9.93
N GLN A 342 -30.83 3.01 9.88
CA GLN A 342 -31.32 1.94 9.01
C GLN A 342 -31.12 2.29 7.53
N GLN A 343 -31.46 3.52 7.14
CA GLN A 343 -31.28 4.00 5.76
C GLN A 343 -29.80 4.02 5.35
N MET A 344 -28.89 4.36 6.26
CA MET A 344 -27.45 4.31 5.99
C MET A 344 -26.95 2.87 5.86
N ILE A 345 -27.42 1.93 6.68
CA ILE A 345 -27.04 0.52 6.58
C ILE A 345 -27.56 -0.06 5.26
N VAL A 346 -28.85 0.13 4.96
CA VAL A 346 -29.46 -0.34 3.71
C VAL A 346 -28.79 0.31 2.51
N GLY A 347 -28.56 1.63 2.55
CA GLY A 347 -27.86 2.36 1.49
C GLY A 347 -26.43 1.88 1.29
N PHE A 348 -25.70 1.58 2.37
CA PHE A 348 -24.35 1.01 2.29
C PHE A 348 -24.35 -0.38 1.67
N VAL A 349 -25.27 -1.26 2.09
CA VAL A 349 -25.42 -2.60 1.53
C VAL A 349 -25.77 -2.50 0.05
N LEU A 350 -26.78 -1.73 -0.32
CA LEU A 350 -27.20 -1.54 -1.71
C LEU A 350 -26.08 -0.96 -2.56
N ALA A 351 -25.36 0.07 -2.09
CA ALA A 351 -24.23 0.64 -2.82
C ALA A 351 -23.09 -0.38 -2.99
N SER A 352 -22.82 -1.19 -1.97
CA SER A 352 -21.82 -2.27 -2.04
C SER A 352 -22.22 -3.34 -3.06
N PHE A 353 -23.50 -3.73 -3.11
CA PHE A 353 -24.01 -4.68 -4.11
C PHE A 353 -24.02 -4.08 -5.53
N LEU A 354 -24.47 -2.84 -5.69
CA LEU A 354 -24.50 -2.14 -6.98
C LEU A 354 -23.10 -1.91 -7.55
N THR A 355 -22.07 -1.80 -6.71
CA THR A 355 -20.68 -1.69 -7.16
C THR A 355 -20.06 -3.07 -7.38
N ALA A 356 -20.26 -4.04 -6.49
CA ALA A 356 -19.67 -5.38 -6.63
C ALA A 356 -20.27 -6.19 -7.79
N LEU A 357 -21.57 -6.07 -8.05
CA LEU A 357 -22.28 -6.89 -9.04
C LEU A 357 -21.79 -6.65 -10.48
N PRO A 358 -21.66 -5.40 -10.98
CA PRO A 358 -21.08 -5.16 -12.30
C PRO A 358 -19.64 -5.68 -12.43
N PHE A 359 -18.81 -5.49 -11.40
CA PHE A 359 -17.44 -6.02 -11.42
C PHE A 359 -17.40 -7.54 -11.46
N TYR A 360 -18.25 -8.22 -10.69
CA TYR A 360 -18.39 -9.68 -10.71
C TYR A 360 -18.85 -10.19 -12.09
N LEU A 361 -19.84 -9.52 -12.69
CA LEU A 361 -20.38 -9.85 -14.02
C LEU A 361 -19.42 -9.50 -15.18
N ILE A 362 -18.48 -8.59 -14.98
CA ILE A 362 -17.46 -8.27 -16.00
C ILE A 362 -16.28 -9.23 -15.90
N VAL A 363 -15.86 -9.59 -14.68
CA VAL A 363 -14.59 -10.30 -14.43
C VAL A 363 -14.77 -11.81 -14.25
N GLU A 364 -15.71 -12.29 -13.42
CA GLU A 364 -15.84 -13.73 -13.10
C GLU A 364 -16.88 -14.44 -13.96
N ALA A 365 -17.98 -13.76 -14.33
CA ALA A 365 -19.03 -14.34 -15.18
C ALA A 365 -19.20 -13.47 -16.43
N PRO A 366 -18.33 -13.60 -17.45
CA PRO A 366 -18.19 -12.59 -18.48
C PRO A 366 -19.56 -12.29 -19.09
N LEU A 367 -19.95 -11.02 -19.02
CA LEU A 367 -21.19 -10.47 -19.56
C LEU A 367 -21.45 -10.97 -21.00
N SER A 368 -20.39 -11.26 -21.77
CA SER A 368 -20.46 -11.88 -23.09
C SER A 368 -21.13 -13.26 -23.11
N ASN A 369 -20.91 -14.12 -22.11
CA ASN A 369 -21.56 -15.43 -22.00
C ASN A 369 -23.03 -15.28 -21.60
N MET A 370 -23.35 -14.33 -20.72
CA MET A 370 -24.73 -14.05 -20.30
C MET A 370 -25.54 -13.38 -21.42
N ILE A 371 -24.93 -12.44 -22.15
CA ILE A 371 -25.49 -11.82 -23.36
C ILE A 371 -25.67 -12.87 -24.46
N LYS A 372 -24.70 -13.78 -24.67
CA LYS A 372 -24.85 -14.91 -25.59
C LYS A 372 -26.03 -15.79 -25.21
N LEU A 373 -26.20 -16.14 -23.93
CA LEU A 373 -27.34 -16.93 -23.43
C LEU A 373 -28.68 -16.22 -23.58
N LEU A 374 -28.73 -14.89 -23.34
CA LEU A 374 -29.94 -14.08 -23.49
C LEU A 374 -30.32 -13.88 -24.96
N ILE A 375 -29.34 -13.70 -25.85
CA ILE A 375 -29.55 -13.57 -27.29
C ILE A 375 -29.86 -14.94 -27.94
N SER A 376 -29.19 -16.01 -27.53
CA SER A 376 -29.46 -17.37 -28.03
C SER A 376 -30.76 -17.94 -27.49
N GLY A 377 -31.19 -17.55 -26.29
CA GLY A 377 -32.50 -17.90 -25.73
C GLY A 377 -33.68 -17.28 -26.48
N SER A 378 -33.44 -16.27 -27.33
CA SER A 378 -34.47 -15.67 -28.20
C SER A 378 -34.55 -16.29 -29.59
N ARG A 379 -33.63 -17.19 -29.96
CA ARG A 379 -33.69 -17.98 -31.21
C ARG A 379 -33.82 -19.45 -30.86
N ASN A 380 -34.99 -19.86 -30.40
CA ASN A 380 -35.46 -21.24 -30.55
C ASN A 380 -36.97 -21.32 -30.31
N LYS A 381 -37.72 -20.83 -31.30
CA LYS A 381 -38.95 -21.44 -31.77
C LYS A 381 -38.94 -21.33 -33.28
N ASP A 382 -38.35 -22.34 -33.92
CA ASP A 382 -38.89 -23.04 -35.09
C ASP A 382 -37.77 -23.85 -35.76
N GLY A 383 -38.03 -25.14 -35.97
CA GLY A 383 -37.29 -25.97 -36.91
C GLY A 383 -36.22 -26.89 -36.32
N ASP A 384 -36.69 -28.02 -35.81
CA ASP A 384 -36.06 -29.34 -35.80
C ASP A 384 -34.75 -29.51 -36.61
N ASN A 385 -33.64 -29.82 -35.92
CA ASN A 385 -32.80 -30.95 -36.27
C ASN A 385 -31.85 -31.30 -35.11
N LYS A 386 -31.96 -32.55 -34.68
CA LYS A 386 -31.12 -33.19 -33.67
C LYS A 386 -29.65 -33.15 -34.07
N GLU A 387 -28.81 -32.51 -33.27
CA GLU A 387 -27.43 -32.93 -33.10
C GLU A 387 -27.08 -32.99 -31.60
N THR A 388 -26.88 -34.21 -31.15
CA THR A 388 -26.29 -34.57 -29.85
C THR A 388 -24.89 -33.96 -29.73
N VAL A 389 -24.73 -32.98 -28.83
CA VAL A 389 -23.40 -32.51 -28.40
C VAL A 389 -22.79 -33.58 -27.48
N LYS A 390 -21.88 -34.37 -28.03
CA LYS A 390 -20.91 -35.15 -27.27
C LYS A 390 -19.91 -34.19 -26.61
N GLU A 391 -19.61 -34.42 -25.34
CA GLU A 391 -18.44 -33.86 -24.66
C GLU A 391 -17.18 -34.12 -25.49
N GLU A 392 -16.49 -33.06 -25.90
CA GLU A 392 -15.19 -33.17 -26.58
C GLU A 392 -14.06 -32.93 -25.57
N ASN A 393 -13.33 -34.02 -25.31
CA ASN A 393 -12.04 -34.09 -24.65
C ASN A 393 -11.00 -33.17 -25.34
N PRO A 394 -10.05 -32.56 -24.61
CA PRO A 394 -8.98 -31.80 -25.23
C PRO A 394 -7.86 -32.77 -25.66
N LYS A 395 -7.85 -33.16 -26.94
CA LYS A 395 -6.66 -33.54 -27.72
C LYS A 395 -7.09 -34.01 -29.12
N LYS A 396 -6.86 -33.19 -30.14
CA LYS A 396 -6.77 -33.65 -31.53
C LYS A 396 -5.43 -33.18 -32.07
N MET A 397 -4.52 -34.14 -32.28
CA MET A 397 -3.32 -33.93 -33.11
C MET A 397 -3.78 -33.63 -34.54
N LEU A 398 -3.12 -32.69 -35.20
CA LEU A 398 -3.36 -32.37 -36.61
C LEU A 398 -3.20 -33.63 -37.47
N SER A 399 -4.01 -33.74 -38.51
CA SER A 399 -3.93 -34.83 -39.48
C SER A 399 -2.72 -34.68 -40.41
N ASP A 400 -2.14 -35.78 -40.87
CA ASP A 400 -0.97 -35.78 -41.76
C ASP A 400 -1.21 -35.01 -43.07
N SER A 401 -2.46 -34.87 -43.51
CA SER A 401 -2.84 -34.03 -44.66
C SER A 401 -2.74 -32.53 -44.39
N GLU A 402 -2.95 -32.09 -43.14
CA GLU A 402 -2.81 -30.68 -42.74
C GLU A 402 -1.34 -30.30 -42.55
N ILE A 403 -0.52 -31.25 -42.09
CA ILE A 403 0.95 -31.09 -41.99
C ILE A 403 1.56 -30.96 -43.39
N LEU A 404 1.09 -31.78 -44.36
CA LEU A 404 1.56 -31.72 -45.75
C LEU A 404 1.16 -30.43 -46.50
N ALA A 405 0.07 -29.78 -46.08
CA ALA A 405 -0.36 -28.49 -46.63
C ALA A 405 0.49 -27.32 -46.12
N ILE A 406 0.99 -27.40 -44.88
CA ILE A 406 1.87 -26.39 -44.28
C ILE A 406 3.30 -26.48 -44.86
N GLU A 407 3.80 -27.68 -45.17
CA GLU A 407 5.09 -27.87 -45.84
C GLU A 407 5.18 -27.28 -47.25
N LYS A 408 4.04 -27.07 -47.94
CA LYS A 408 4.02 -26.46 -49.28
C LYS A 408 4.04 -24.94 -49.30
N ILE A 409 3.79 -24.28 -48.17
CA ILE A 409 3.64 -22.81 -48.09
C ILE A 409 4.93 -22.12 -47.62
N VAL A 410 5.82 -22.82 -46.92
CA VAL A 410 7.07 -22.24 -46.40
C VAL A 410 8.29 -23.07 -46.82
N PRO A 411 9.18 -22.55 -47.69
CA PRO A 411 10.40 -23.25 -48.03
C PRO A 411 11.27 -23.46 -46.78
N LEU A 412 11.69 -24.71 -46.52
CA LEU A 412 12.56 -25.15 -45.42
C LEU A 412 13.87 -24.36 -45.25
N LYS A 413 14.24 -23.53 -46.24
CA LYS A 413 15.42 -22.66 -46.19
C LYS A 413 15.22 -21.45 -45.27
N THR A 414 14.01 -20.90 -45.19
CA THR A 414 13.70 -19.69 -44.41
C THR A 414 13.60 -19.96 -42.91
N LEU A 415 13.12 -21.15 -42.51
CA LEU A 415 13.06 -21.53 -41.10
C LEU A 415 14.44 -21.79 -40.49
N ARG A 416 15.40 -22.27 -41.31
CA ARG A 416 16.76 -22.55 -40.86
C ARG A 416 17.60 -21.27 -40.71
N GLU A 417 17.33 -20.23 -41.51
CA GLU A 417 17.94 -18.91 -41.35
C GLU A 417 17.42 -18.20 -40.09
N ILE A 418 16.11 -18.22 -39.83
CA ILE A 418 15.51 -17.61 -38.63
C ILE A 418 16.03 -18.28 -37.34
N LEU A 419 16.12 -19.62 -37.31
CA LEU A 419 16.65 -20.36 -36.17
C LEU A 419 18.19 -20.29 -36.02
N SER A 420 18.90 -19.75 -37.01
CA SER A 420 20.35 -19.54 -36.94
C SER A 420 20.74 -18.15 -36.43
N ASP A 421 19.86 -17.15 -36.61
CA ASP A 421 20.11 -15.78 -36.18
C ASP A 421 19.86 -15.58 -34.67
N ASP A 422 18.87 -16.28 -34.11
CA ASP A 422 18.60 -16.28 -32.66
C ASP A 422 19.78 -16.85 -31.84
N ARG A 423 20.53 -17.82 -32.39
CA ARG A 423 21.72 -18.36 -31.71
C ARG A 423 22.92 -17.42 -31.69
N LYS A 424 22.96 -16.39 -32.55
CA LYS A 424 24.00 -15.34 -32.48
C LYS A 424 23.67 -14.27 -31.45
N TYR A 425 22.39 -14.06 -31.13
CA TYR A 425 21.99 -13.06 -30.14
C TYR A 425 22.21 -13.52 -28.69
N GLU A 426 22.20 -14.84 -28.44
CA GLU A 426 22.47 -15.42 -27.10
C GLU A 426 23.96 -15.45 -26.72
N SER A 427 24.90 -15.26 -27.66
CA SER A 427 26.34 -15.27 -27.38
C SER A 427 26.93 -13.91 -26.97
N SER A 428 26.16 -12.81 -27.02
CA SER A 428 26.67 -11.44 -26.73
C SER A 428 26.22 -10.88 -25.37
N ARG A 429 25.56 -11.70 -24.53
CA ARG A 429 25.30 -11.40 -23.12
C ARG A 429 25.85 -12.52 -22.23
N VAL A 430 27.17 -12.52 -22.07
CA VAL A 430 27.85 -13.15 -20.92
C VAL A 430 28.47 -12.05 -20.09
#